data_AF-A0A7G3ZWN8-F1
#
_entry.id   AF-A0A7G3ZWN8-F1
#
_cell.length_a   1.000
_cell.length_b   1.000
_cell.length_c   1.000
_cell.angle_alpha   90.00
_cell.angle_beta   90.00
_cell.angle_gamma   90.00
#
_symmetry.space_group_name_H-M   'P 1'
#
loop_
_entity.id
_entity.type
_entity.pdbx_description
1 polymer ?
#
loop_
_entity_poly.entity_id
_entity_poly.type
_entity_poly.pdbx_seq_one_letter_code
_entity_poly.pdbx_strand_id
1 'polypeptide(L)'
;MKYQYHHVGIPVTEPRPGERYSSVMDMYTSGGELPGRIQYHRFGPNCPLHELIQTQPHIAYKVDSINEAIKGKHVLLEPYVPLKNFKVAMVEEHGAIIEFIETSLSEDEIWDDSKHQDSMLYPKE
;
A
#
# COMPACT_ATOMS: atom_id res chain seq x y z
N MET A 1 -15.31 11.47 -9.67
CA MET A 1 -14.30 10.64 -8.99
C MET A 1 -14.94 10.07 -7.73
N LYS A 2 -15.00 8.74 -7.60
CA LYS A 2 -15.41 8.07 -6.37
C LYS A 2 -14.18 7.71 -5.53
N TYR A 3 -14.28 7.86 -4.21
CA TYR A 3 -13.28 7.41 -3.25
C TYR A 3 -13.95 6.41 -2.32
N GLN A 4 -13.45 5.17 -2.31
CA GLN A 4 -13.97 4.10 -1.46
C GLN A 4 -12.88 3.67 -0.50
N TYR A 5 -13.17 3.66 0.81
CA TYR A 5 -12.23 3.18 1.81
C TYR A 5 -11.71 1.78 1.46
N HIS A 6 -10.40 1.59 1.59
CA HIS A 6 -9.74 0.31 1.40
C HIS A 6 -9.15 -0.21 2.71
N HIS A 7 -8.25 0.55 3.31
CA HIS A 7 -7.51 0.14 4.51
C HIS A 7 -6.85 1.35 5.20
N VAL A 8 -6.33 1.12 6.40
CA VAL A 8 -5.38 2.02 7.08
C VAL A 8 -4.04 1.31 7.20
N GLY A 9 -2.96 1.98 6.80
CA GLY A 9 -1.60 1.50 7.02
C GLY A 9 -0.98 2.17 8.25
N ILE A 10 -0.31 1.38 9.08
CA ILE A 10 0.35 1.84 10.32
C ILE A 10 1.81 1.40 10.30
N PRO A 11 2.76 2.35 10.23
CA PRO A 11 4.17 2.04 10.44
C PRO A 11 4.43 1.53 11.87
N VAL A 12 5.26 0.50 12.00
CA VAL A 12 5.68 -0.10 13.28
C VAL A 12 7.17 -0.39 13.27
N THR A 13 7.79 -0.36 14.45
CA THR A 13 9.21 -0.71 14.62
C THR A 13 9.42 -2.15 15.05
N GLU A 14 8.47 -2.71 15.80
CA GLU A 14 8.57 -4.07 16.35
C GLU A 14 8.04 -5.11 15.34
N PRO A 15 8.70 -6.28 15.21
CA PRO A 15 8.20 -7.38 14.41
C PRO A 15 6.81 -7.84 14.85
N ARG A 16 5.98 -8.23 13.88
CA ARG A 16 4.62 -8.73 14.14
C ARG A 16 4.45 -10.17 13.63
N PRO A 17 3.66 -11.01 14.33
CA PRO A 17 3.38 -12.37 13.85
C PRO A 17 2.79 -12.37 12.44
N GLY A 18 3.30 -13.26 11.58
CA GLY A 18 2.79 -13.42 10.22
C GLY A 18 3.20 -12.33 9.23
N GLU A 19 4.16 -11.47 9.58
CA GLU A 19 4.68 -10.49 8.63
C GLU A 19 5.39 -11.15 7.45
N ARG A 20 5.13 -10.62 6.25
CA ARG A 20 5.79 -11.04 5.00
C ARG A 20 6.79 -10.00 4.58
N TYR A 21 7.99 -10.45 4.20
CA TYR A 21 9.06 -9.56 3.74
C TYR A 21 9.01 -9.35 2.22
N SER A 22 9.11 -8.10 1.80
CA SER A 22 9.36 -7.67 0.43
C SER A 22 10.82 -7.24 0.31
N SER A 23 11.62 -8.00 -0.45
CA SER A 23 13.00 -7.62 -0.77
C SER A 23 13.08 -6.41 -1.70
N VAL A 24 12.03 -6.14 -2.48
CA VAL A 24 11.96 -5.01 -3.41
C VAL A 24 11.83 -3.67 -2.68
N MET A 25 11.08 -3.66 -1.58
CA MET A 25 10.83 -2.45 -0.79
C MET A 25 11.61 -2.41 0.53
N ASP A 26 12.35 -3.47 0.89
CA ASP A 26 12.90 -3.68 2.23
C ASP A 26 11.83 -3.39 3.30
N MET A 27 10.70 -4.08 3.17
CA MET A 27 9.49 -3.80 3.95
C MET A 27 8.80 -5.09 4.36
N TYR A 28 8.34 -5.14 5.61
CA TYR A 28 7.52 -6.22 6.14
C TYR A 28 6.07 -5.75 6.26
N THR A 29 5.11 -6.59 5.85
CA THR A 29 3.68 -6.29 5.97
C THR A 29 2.94 -7.39 6.71
N SER A 30 2.04 -7.01 7.62
CA SER A 30 1.13 -7.92 8.33
C SER A 30 -0.26 -7.29 8.50
N GLY A 31 -1.25 -8.10 8.89
CA GLY A 31 -2.61 -7.67 9.13
C GLY A 31 -3.44 -7.52 7.85
N GLY A 32 -4.43 -6.64 7.87
CA GLY A 32 -5.35 -6.39 6.77
C GLY A 32 -6.66 -7.17 6.88
N GLU A 33 -6.94 -7.82 8.01
CA GLU A 33 -8.17 -8.56 8.24
C GLU A 33 -9.37 -7.64 8.48
N LEU A 34 -10.56 -8.15 8.19
CA LEU A 34 -11.83 -7.50 8.57
C LEU A 34 -12.01 -7.50 10.10
N PRO A 35 -12.81 -6.57 10.64
CA PRO A 35 -13.60 -5.54 9.94
C PRO A 35 -12.82 -4.25 9.63
N GLY A 36 -11.64 -4.06 10.23
CA GLY A 36 -10.93 -2.79 10.17
C GLY A 36 -10.11 -2.59 8.90
N ARG A 37 -9.60 -3.66 8.28
CA ARG A 37 -8.58 -3.58 7.22
C ARG A 37 -7.42 -2.69 7.67
N ILE A 38 -6.73 -3.08 8.74
CA ILE A 38 -5.56 -2.36 9.25
C ILE A 38 -4.32 -3.15 8.88
N GLN A 39 -3.45 -2.58 8.05
CA GLN A 39 -2.15 -3.13 7.70
C GLN A 39 -1.05 -2.49 8.54
N TYR A 40 -0.06 -3.28 8.91
CA TYR A 40 1.12 -2.83 9.62
C TYR A 40 2.33 -2.98 8.74
N HIS A 41 3.18 -1.95 8.68
CA HIS A 41 4.40 -1.94 7.88
C HIS A 41 5.61 -1.69 8.75
N ARG A 42 6.62 -2.55 8.65
CA ARG A 42 7.93 -2.34 9.26
C ARG A 42 8.96 -2.17 8.15
N PHE A 43 9.64 -1.04 8.13
CA PHE A 43 10.59 -0.69 7.06
C PHE A 43 12.02 -0.99 7.51
N GLY A 44 12.81 -1.57 6.61
CA GLY A 44 14.23 -1.79 6.81
C GLY A 44 15.07 -0.57 6.40
N PRO A 45 16.37 -0.57 6.73
CA PRO A 45 17.24 0.58 6.54
C PRO A 45 17.50 0.93 5.07
N ASN A 46 17.17 0.03 4.13
CA ASN A 46 17.35 0.26 2.70
C ASN A 46 16.02 0.52 1.98
N CYS A 47 14.93 0.77 2.72
CA CYS A 47 13.63 1.04 2.12
C CYS A 47 13.69 2.32 1.25
N PRO A 48 13.32 2.26 -0.05
CA PRO A 48 13.42 3.39 -0.96
C PRO A 48 12.23 4.36 -0.86
N LEU A 49 11.21 4.02 -0.07
CA LEU A 49 10.00 4.84 0.05
C LEU A 49 10.28 6.15 0.78
N HIS A 50 9.48 7.16 0.48
CA HIS A 50 9.59 8.47 1.12
C HIS A 50 9.47 8.35 2.66
N GLU A 51 10.25 9.13 3.42
CA GLU A 51 10.30 9.07 4.88
C GLU A 51 8.92 9.18 5.54
N LEU A 52 8.05 10.05 5.01
CA LEU A 52 6.67 10.18 5.51
C LEU A 52 5.83 8.91 5.37
N ILE A 53 6.05 8.11 4.31
CA ILE A 53 5.38 6.81 4.15
C ILE A 53 5.89 5.83 5.22
N GLN A 54 7.17 5.94 5.58
CA GLN A 54 7.80 5.06 6.56
C GLN A 54 7.45 5.43 8.01
N THR A 55 6.98 6.65 8.27
CA THR A 55 6.86 7.21 9.63
C THR A 55 5.45 7.65 10.01
N GLN A 56 4.56 7.85 9.04
CA GLN A 56 3.19 8.29 9.30
C GLN A 56 2.16 7.24 8.85
N PRO A 57 1.04 7.09 9.57
CA PRO A 57 -0.08 6.30 9.09
C PRO A 57 -0.65 6.85 7.78
N HIS A 58 -1.17 5.96 6.94
CA HIS A 58 -1.88 6.34 5.72
C HIS A 58 -3.29 5.78 5.68
N ILE A 59 -4.18 6.49 4.98
CA ILE A 59 -5.50 6.00 4.62
C ILE A 59 -5.50 5.66 3.14
N ALA A 60 -5.95 4.46 2.80
CA ALA A 60 -6.01 4.00 1.43
C ALA A 60 -7.45 4.07 0.89
N TYR A 61 -7.59 4.59 -0.34
CA TYR A 61 -8.85 4.66 -1.06
C TYR A 61 -8.73 4.00 -2.44
N LYS A 62 -9.73 3.20 -2.81
CA LYS A 62 -9.97 2.84 -4.21
C LYS A 62 -10.54 4.03 -4.96
N VAL A 63 -9.99 4.30 -6.13
CA VAL A 63 -10.39 5.39 -7.04
C VAL A 63 -10.57 4.89 -8.47
N ASP A 64 -11.36 5.62 -9.25
CA ASP A 64 -11.60 5.28 -10.66
C ASP A 64 -10.37 5.60 -11.55
N SER A 65 -9.55 6.60 -11.17
CA SER A 65 -8.31 6.94 -11.85
C SER A 65 -7.28 7.58 -10.90
N ILE A 66 -6.11 6.95 -10.77
CA ILE A 66 -4.97 7.48 -10.01
C ILE A 66 -4.45 8.78 -10.62
N ASN A 67 -4.34 8.85 -11.95
CA ASN A 67 -3.80 10.04 -12.64
C ASN A 67 -4.59 11.30 -12.31
N GLU A 68 -5.93 11.20 -12.29
CA GLU A 68 -6.78 12.31 -11.89
C GLU A 68 -6.75 12.53 -10.36
N ALA A 69 -6.63 11.47 -9.56
CA ALA A 69 -6.57 11.58 -8.09
C ALA A 69 -5.30 12.26 -7.57
N ILE A 70 -4.16 12.13 -8.26
CA ILE A 70 -2.88 12.76 -7.87
C ILE A 70 -2.62 14.11 -8.55
N LYS A 71 -3.47 14.54 -9.48
CA LYS A 71 -3.25 15.73 -10.30
C LYS A 71 -3.10 17.00 -9.44
N GLY A 72 -1.95 17.67 -9.58
CA GLY A 72 -1.66 18.91 -8.84
C GLY A 72 -1.41 18.71 -7.35
N LYS A 73 -1.23 17.47 -6.89
CA LYS A 73 -0.93 17.13 -5.49
C LYS A 73 0.57 16.96 -5.26
N HIS A 74 0.96 16.97 -3.99
CA HIS A 74 2.31 16.63 -3.57
C HIS A 74 2.46 15.10 -3.54
N VAL A 75 3.06 14.55 -4.59
CA VAL A 75 3.22 13.10 -4.76
C VAL A 75 4.45 12.62 -3.98
N LEU A 76 4.24 11.65 -3.09
CA LEU A 76 5.30 10.97 -2.33
C LEU A 76 5.76 9.66 -3.00
N LEU A 77 4.83 8.97 -3.66
CA LEU A 77 5.08 7.78 -4.46
C LEU A 77 4.34 7.91 -5.78
N GLU A 78 5.12 8.01 -6.87
CA GLU A 78 4.58 8.00 -8.23
C GLU A 78 3.87 6.68 -8.55
N PRO A 79 2.94 6.66 -9.51
CA PRO A 79 2.16 5.47 -9.82
C PRO A 79 3.02 4.22 -10.08
N TYR A 80 2.84 3.22 -9.23
CA TYR A 80 3.57 1.96 -9.22
C TYR A 80 2.59 0.78 -9.24
N VAL A 81 3.01 -0.38 -9.75
CA VAL A 81 2.18 -1.59 -9.90
C VAL A 81 2.78 -2.73 -9.06
N PRO A 82 2.41 -2.86 -7.77
CA PRO A 82 2.91 -3.94 -6.90
C PRO A 82 2.40 -5.33 -7.30
N LEU A 83 1.21 -5.38 -7.91
CA LEU A 83 0.54 -6.58 -8.37
C LEU A 83 -0.12 -6.29 -9.71
N LYS A 84 -0.14 -7.27 -10.62
CA LYS A 84 -0.80 -7.13 -11.91
C LYS A 84 -2.23 -6.64 -11.74
N ASN A 85 -2.62 -5.61 -12.50
CA ASN A 85 -3.93 -4.94 -12.42
C ASN A 85 -4.21 -4.23 -11.08
N PHE A 86 -3.20 -3.94 -10.27
CA PHE A 86 -3.30 -3.17 -9.04
C PHE A 86 -2.23 -2.08 -9.05
N LYS A 87 -2.66 -0.82 -9.16
CA LYS A 87 -1.78 0.34 -9.19
C LYS A 87 -1.96 1.13 -7.91
N VAL A 88 -0.86 1.66 -7.39
CA VAL A 88 -0.81 2.51 -6.20
C VAL A 88 -0.10 3.82 -6.49
N ALA A 89 -0.52 4.89 -5.84
CA ALA A 89 0.24 6.13 -5.72
C ALA A 89 -0.02 6.72 -4.34
N MET A 90 0.94 7.44 -3.78
CA MET A 90 0.77 8.08 -2.48
C MET A 90 1.02 9.58 -2.58
N VAL A 91 0.19 10.35 -1.88
CA VAL A 91 0.31 11.80 -1.76
C VAL A 91 0.35 12.21 -0.30
N GLU A 92 0.88 13.40 -0.07
CA GLU A 92 0.67 14.13 1.17
C GLU A 92 -0.38 15.23 0.94
N GLU A 93 -1.36 15.29 1.82
CA GLU A 93 -2.43 16.28 1.79
C GLU A 93 -2.71 16.78 3.21
N HIS A 94 -2.37 18.03 3.48
CA HIS A 94 -2.56 18.67 4.79
C HIS A 94 -1.91 17.91 5.97
N GLY A 95 -0.73 17.33 5.74
CA GLY A 95 0.03 16.53 6.69
C GLY A 95 -0.39 15.07 6.78
N ALA A 96 -1.49 14.67 6.12
CA ALA A 96 -1.96 13.29 6.09
C ALA A 96 -1.45 12.55 4.85
N ILE A 97 -1.11 11.28 5.00
CA ILE A 97 -0.69 10.43 3.89
C ILE A 97 -1.90 9.69 3.34
N ILE A 98 -2.11 9.81 2.02
CA ILE A 98 -3.22 9.16 1.33
C ILE A 98 -2.65 8.25 0.24
N GLU A 99 -3.01 6.97 0.31
CA GLU A 99 -2.77 6.02 -0.77
C GLU A 99 -4.00 5.94 -1.68
N PHE A 100 -3.77 6.06 -2.98
CA PHE A 100 -4.79 5.81 -3.99
C PHE A 100 -4.51 4.51 -4.69
N ILE A 101 -5.56 3.70 -4.82
CA ILE A 101 -5.54 2.39 -5.46
C ILE A 101 -6.47 2.42 -6.67
N GLU A 102 -5.94 2.08 -7.85
CA GLU A 102 -6.72 1.86 -9.06
C GLU A 102 -6.53 0.39 -9.45
N THR A 103 -7.63 -0.38 -9.46
CA THR A 103 -7.54 -1.82 -9.71
C THR A 103 -8.82 -2.37 -10.33
N SER A 104 -8.67 -3.40 -11.16
CA SER A 104 -9.77 -4.22 -11.67
C SER A 104 -9.94 -5.54 -10.90
N LEU A 105 -9.16 -5.76 -9.84
CA LEU A 105 -9.22 -6.97 -9.02
C LEU A 105 -10.41 -6.92 -8.06
N SER A 106 -11.00 -8.09 -7.79
CA SER A 106 -12.01 -8.26 -6.76
C SER A 106 -11.41 -8.18 -5.34
N GLU A 107 -12.25 -7.99 -4.32
CA GLU A 107 -11.79 -8.00 -2.92
C GLU A 107 -11.06 -9.32 -2.58
N ASP A 108 -11.58 -10.45 -3.04
CA ASP A 108 -10.96 -11.75 -2.78
C ASP A 108 -9.59 -11.88 -3.45
N GLU A 109 -9.39 -11.27 -4.63
CA GLU A 109 -8.08 -11.28 -5.30
C GLU A 109 -7.06 -10.34 -4.66
N ILE A 110 -7.51 -9.29 -3.97
CA ILE A 110 -6.64 -8.31 -3.30
C ILE A 110 -6.21 -8.81 -1.91
N TRP A 111 -7.10 -9.52 -1.22
CA TRP A 111 -6.91 -9.84 0.19
C TRP A 111 -6.57 -11.30 0.46
N ASP A 112 -6.72 -12.20 -0.51
CA ASP A 112 -6.29 -13.59 -0.40
C ASP A 112 -4.86 -13.74 -0.92
N ASP A 113 -3.90 -13.80 0.01
CA ASP A 113 -2.48 -13.92 -0.31
C ASP A 113 -2.13 -15.15 -1.15
N SER A 114 -2.95 -16.21 -1.11
CA SER A 114 -2.72 -17.41 -1.93
C SER A 114 -2.91 -17.15 -3.43
N LYS A 115 -3.59 -16.06 -3.79
CA LYS A 115 -3.88 -15.65 -5.17
C LYS A 115 -2.86 -14.69 -5.76
N HIS A 116 -1.90 -14.21 -4.97
CA HIS A 116 -0.86 -13.28 -5.40
C HIS A 116 0.32 -13.97 -6.14
N GLN A 117 0.04 -14.93 -7.02
CA GLN A 117 1.08 -15.78 -7.63
C GLN A 117 2.12 -15.04 -8.48
N ASP A 118 1.77 -13.84 -8.97
CA ASP A 118 2.64 -12.95 -9.78
C ASP A 118 2.91 -11.60 -9.07
N SER A 119 3.04 -11.61 -7.73
CA SER A 119 3.34 -10.39 -6.98
C SER A 119 4.74 -9.87 -7.30
N MET A 120 4.83 -8.62 -7.78
CA MET A 120 6.11 -7.92 -7.93
C MET A 120 6.65 -7.48 -6.56
N LEU A 121 5.76 -7.30 -5.59
CA LEU A 121 6.12 -6.91 -4.23
C LEU A 121 6.67 -8.10 -3.41
N TYR A 122 6.14 -9.30 -3.63
CA TYR A 122 6.56 -10.54 -2.96
C TYR A 122 6.98 -11.60 -3.99
N PRO A 123 8.15 -11.42 -4.65
CA PRO A 123 8.63 -12.39 -5.62
C PRO A 123 8.89 -13.74 -4.92
N LYS A 124 8.57 -14.85 -5.60
CA LYS A 124 9.00 -16.18 -5.16
C LYS A 124 10.52 -16.27 -5.36
N GLU A 125 11.22 -16.79 -4.35
CA GLU A 125 12.65 -17.12 -4.42
C GLU A 125 12.96 -18.10 -5.56
#